data_AF-A0A822FVQ8-F1
#
_entry.id   AF-A0A822FVQ8-F1
#
_cell.length_a   1.000
_cell.length_b   1.000
_cell.length_c   1.000
_cell.angle_alpha   90.00
_cell.angle_beta   90.00
_cell.angle_gamma   90.00
#
_symmetry.space_group_name_H-M   'P 1'
#
loop_
_entity.id
_entity.type
_entity.pdbx_description
1 polymer ?
#
loop_
_entity_poly.entity_id
_entity_poly.type
_entity_poly.pdbx_seq_one_letter_code
_entity_poly.pdbx_strand_id
1 'polypeptide(L)' 'AGANVNSSIGSGKTPLMVAASTGFHKACASLIGNGANVNSIDHNGTSV' A
#
# COMPACT_ATOMS: atom_id res chain seq x y z
N ALA A 1 9.12 -17.29 3.02
CA ALA A 1 9.35 -16.23 2.02
C ALA A 1 8.81 -14.92 2.57
N GLY A 2 9.54 -13.81 2.43
CA GLY A 2 9.12 -12.48 2.91
C GLY A 2 8.65 -11.61 1.74
N ALA A 3 7.39 -11.18 1.76
CA ALA A 3 6.86 -10.23 0.79
C ALA A 3 7.26 -8.80 1.19
N ASN A 4 7.71 -8.00 0.23
CA ASN A 4 7.99 -6.58 0.47
C ASN A 4 6.67 -5.79 0.53
N VAL A 5 6.37 -5.25 1.71
CA VAL A 5 5.16 -4.48 2.02
C VAL A 5 5.02 -3.20 1.18
N ASN A 6 6.13 -2.71 0.62
CA ASN A 6 6.22 -1.48 -0.17
C ASN A 6 6.33 -1.72 -1.68
N SER A 7 6.28 -2.98 -2.13
CA SER A 7 6.29 -3.26 -3.57
C SER A 7 5.12 -2.60 -4.26
N SER A 8 5.34 -1.93 -5.39
CA SER A 8 4.27 -1.37 -6.21
C SER A 8 3.95 -2.27 -7.41
N ILE A 9 2.68 -2.27 -7.84
CA ILE A 9 2.29 -2.84 -9.15
C ILE A 9 2.68 -1.87 -10.28
N GLY A 10 2.47 -2.26 -11.55
CA GLY A 10 2.89 -1.46 -12.72
C GLY A 10 2.30 -0.04 -12.80
N SER A 11 1.23 0.26 -12.08
CA SER A 11 0.66 1.61 -11.95
C SER A 11 1.26 2.46 -10.81
N GLY A 12 2.24 1.94 -10.08
CA GLY A 12 2.81 2.57 -8.88
C GLY A 12 2.01 2.30 -7.60
N LYS A 13 0.89 1.58 -7.68
CA LYS A 13 0.06 1.29 -6.49
C LYS A 13 0.74 0.29 -5.54
N THR A 14 0.89 0.66 -4.28
CA THR A 14 1.37 -0.23 -3.21
C THR A 14 0.21 -1.07 -2.64
N PRO A 15 0.49 -2.20 -1.95
CA PRO A 15 -0.50 -2.98 -1.23
C PRO A 15 -1.38 -2.13 -0.32
N LEU A 16 -0.80 -1.10 0.30
CA LEU A 16 -1.50 -0.19 1.18
C LEU A 16 -2.50 0.69 0.42
N MET A 17 -2.13 1.25 -0.73
CA MET A 17 -3.05 2.01 -1.59
C MET A 17 -4.22 1.16 -2.06
N VAL A 18 -3.95 -0.10 -2.44
CA VAL A 18 -5.00 -1.04 -2.85
C VAL A 18 -5.95 -1.26 -1.68
N ALA A 19 -5.43 -1.65 -0.51
CA ALA A 19 -6.25 -1.91 0.69
C ALA A 19 -7.08 -0.69 1.13
N ALA A 20 -6.51 0.52 1.06
CA ALA A 20 -7.21 1.75 1.39
C ALA A 20 -8.33 2.04 0.38
N SER A 21 -8.08 1.87 -0.92
CA SER A 21 -9.07 2.09 -1.97
C SER A 21 -10.29 1.15 -1.87
N THR A 22 -10.11 -0.06 -1.32
CA THR A 22 -11.19 -1.02 -1.06
C THR A 22 -11.84 -0.87 0.32
N GLY A 23 -11.35 0.02 1.18
CA GLY A 23 -11.84 0.16 2.57
C GLY A 23 -11.48 -1.03 3.48
N PHE A 24 -10.40 -1.76 3.18
CA PHE A 24 -9.95 -2.91 3.95
C PHE A 24 -9.11 -2.51 5.16
N HIS A 25 -9.76 -1.92 6.16
CA HIS A 25 -9.13 -1.41 7.38
C HIS A 25 -8.19 -2.41 8.09
N LYS A 26 -8.57 -3.69 8.17
CA LYS A 26 -7.72 -4.74 8.78
C LYS A 26 -6.44 -4.97 7.98
N ALA A 27 -6.52 -4.96 6.65
CA ALA A 27 -5.35 -5.09 5.79
C ALA A 27 -4.47 -3.85 5.90
N CYS A 28 -5.03 -2.65 5.92
CA CYS A 28 -4.29 -1.41 6.16
C CYS A 28 -3.52 -1.46 7.49
N ALA A 29 -4.18 -1.86 8.58
CA ALA A 29 -3.55 -1.98 9.89
C ALA A 29 -2.39 -2.97 9.89
N SER A 30 -2.57 -4.15 9.27
CA SER A 30 -1.50 -5.13 9.13
C SER A 30 -0.33 -4.59 8.30
N LEU A 31 -0.60 -3.94 7.15
CA LEU A 31 0.44 -3.41 6.27
C LEU A 31 1.23 -2.28 6.97
N ILE A 32 0.54 -1.35 7.64
CA ILE A 32 1.17 -0.29 8.43
C ILE A 32 2.02 -0.90 9.56
N GLY A 33 1.49 -1.88 10.28
CA GLY A 33 2.23 -2.59 11.35
C GLY A 33 3.47 -3.33 10.84
N ASN A 34 3.51 -3.68 9.55
CA ASN A 34 4.66 -4.29 8.88
C ASN A 34 5.60 -3.26 8.21
N GLY A 35 5.39 -1.96 8.41
CA GLY A 35 6.27 -0.89 7.88
C GLY A 35 5.90 -0.41 6.47
N ALA A 36 4.63 -0.47 6.08
CA ALA A 36 4.16 0.14 4.85
C ALA A 36 4.40 1.66 4.85
N ASN A 37 4.92 2.19 3.75
CA ASN A 37 5.15 3.61 3.55
C ASN A 37 3.83 4.29 3.16
N VAL A 38 3.25 4.98 4.14
CA VAL A 38 2.02 5.78 3.99
C VAL A 38 2.19 7.03 3.10
N ASN A 39 3.42 7.42 2.77
CA ASN A 39 3.69 8.58 1.90
C ASN A 39 3.97 8.17 0.45
N SER A 40 3.76 6.90 0.11
CA SER A 40 3.95 6.44 -1.27
C SER A 40 2.91 7.10 -2.17
N ILE A 41 3.29 7.44 -3.40
CA ILE A 41 2.39 7.94 -4.44
C ILE A 41 2.45 7.03 -5.66
N ASP A 42 1.30 6.78 -6.29
CA ASP A 42 1.23 6.04 -7.54
C ASP A 42 1.66 6.93 -8.73
N HIS A 43 1.68 6.36 -9.94
CA HIS A 43 2.07 7.12 -11.14
C HIS A 43 1.10 8.25 -11.51
N ASN A 44 -0.10 8.26 -10.93
CA ASN A 44 -1.09 9.31 -11.11
C ASN A 44 -0.97 10.41 -10.03
N GLY A 45 0.01 10.29 -9.12
CA GLY A 45 0.16 11.20 -7.97
C GLY A 45 -0.82 10.92 -6.84
N THR A 46 -1.47 9.76 -6.82
CA THR A 46 -2.41 9.38 -5.76
C THR A 46 -1.65 8.76 -4.58
N SER A 47 -1.79 9.35 -3.39
CA SER A 47 -1.36 8.75 -2.12
C SER A 47 -2.41 7.75 -1.61
N VAL A 48 -2.01 6.86 -0.70
CA VAL A 48 -2.96 6.15 0.19
C VAL A 48 -3.85 7.14 0.93
#